data_AF-A4S6R7-F1
#
_entry.id   AF-A4S6R7-F1
#
_cell.length_a   1.000
_cell.length_b   1.000
_cell.length_c   1.000
_cell.angle_alpha   90.00
_cell.angle_beta   90.00
_cell.angle_gamma   90.00
#
_symmetry.space_group_name_H-M   'P 1'
#
loop_
_entity.id
_entity.type
_entity.pdbx_description
1 polymer ?
#
loop_
_entity_poly.entity_id
_entity_poly.type
_entity_poly.pdbx_seq_one_letter_code
_entity_poly.pdbx_strand_id
1 'polypeptide(L)'
;MRCASALGGGIAIVASALAQRGAHASGAHAFEWAGIFETPENEYVWQAQKVADKYAADTMKMVIYDEIAAGHDELEAREDSGDTAIGGACTTAKIRDSVLTPDSGCVNLEFDNTWHTTPFKINTTGIDAISIFAEHVPTEFERDAHYLKDLHGDDVVPKASLPEASTVSESKSKPWANAIGAAIIVNIVTLSGVVFLIPSIAKKQKAYPETVSCTINSFAAGALLSAAFYLMFYEATHLIKPAGSDEAEQTAWWASASIFGFLMAYFIDFGISVVFPTLGNTAKTTDAELAVKGAQDDCDTCTCNSHKYRVRSGIILGDFMHNLVDGIFIGFGFLNCDSTMGWSITAATVYHEIAQELADYLVLVDPFQGDLAPLPTLTLNFVSGLSVILGVLISVGSGNNNDFWHGLLLAFGAGVYLQIAAAECMPRVSVSATSPRLRATSILTFIVGVVAISLVLLNHKHCTGGGGGGDSHAHAH
;
A
#
# COMPACT_ATOMS: atom_id res chain seq x y z
N MET A 1 13.72 -26.40 45.91
CA MET A 1 13.74 -25.08 46.60
C MET A 1 14.93 -24.28 46.08
N ARG A 2 14.72 -22.99 45.77
CA ARG A 2 15.64 -21.99 45.13
C ARG A 2 15.77 -22.17 43.61
N CYS A 3 15.05 -21.49 42.71
CA CYS A 3 14.43 -20.16 42.63
C CYS A 3 15.40 -18.96 42.59
N ALA A 4 15.53 -18.42 41.37
CA ALA A 4 15.68 -17.01 40.94
C ALA A 4 16.70 -16.08 41.62
N SER A 5 17.67 -15.59 40.83
CA SER A 5 18.03 -14.15 40.69
C SER A 5 19.32 -13.96 39.88
N ALA A 6 19.23 -13.59 38.60
CA ALA A 6 20.34 -12.96 37.85
C ALA A 6 19.84 -12.38 36.52
N LEU A 7 19.03 -11.33 36.56
CA LEU A 7 18.74 -10.43 35.43
C LEU A 7 18.48 -9.05 36.03
N GLY A 8 19.46 -8.15 35.94
CA GLY A 8 19.37 -6.80 36.52
C GLY A 8 20.72 -6.11 36.50
N GLY A 9 21.11 -5.59 35.34
CA GLY A 9 22.38 -4.88 35.19
C GLY A 9 22.72 -4.52 33.75
N GLY A 10 21.77 -3.94 33.00
CA GLY A 10 22.00 -3.56 31.60
C GLY A 10 21.19 -2.36 31.09
N ILE A 11 20.41 -1.68 31.93
CA ILE A 11 19.53 -0.57 31.52
C ILE A 11 20.03 0.79 32.02
N ALA A 12 21.01 0.84 32.92
CA ALA A 12 21.40 2.08 33.59
C ALA A 12 22.58 2.87 32.96
N ILE A 13 23.18 2.41 31.84
CA ILE A 13 24.32 3.11 31.21
C ILE A 13 23.93 3.83 29.90
N VAL A 14 22.77 3.56 29.32
CA VAL A 14 22.29 4.27 28.11
C VAL A 14 21.46 5.51 28.46
N ALA A 15 20.89 5.57 29.67
CA ALA A 15 20.07 6.70 30.12
C ALA A 15 20.87 7.95 30.53
N SER A 16 22.18 7.83 30.76
CA SER A 16 23.03 8.97 31.18
C SER A 16 23.76 9.67 30.02
N ALA A 17 23.73 9.11 28.79
CA ALA A 17 24.28 9.77 27.61
C ALA A 17 23.23 10.65 26.88
N LEU A 18 21.94 10.35 27.04
CA LEU A 18 20.83 11.12 26.47
C LEU A 18 20.40 12.31 27.34
N ALA A 19 20.76 12.33 28.63
CA ALA A 19 20.38 13.39 29.57
C ALA A 19 21.27 14.65 29.51
N GLN A 20 22.28 14.69 28.64
CA GLN A 20 23.13 15.87 28.42
C GLN A 20 22.92 16.57 27.06
N ARG A 21 22.03 16.07 26.19
CA ARG A 21 21.68 16.73 24.92
C ARG A 21 20.32 17.47 24.94
N GLY A 22 19.58 17.43 26.03
CA GLY A 22 18.27 18.08 26.15
C GLY A 22 18.30 19.32 27.05
N ALA A 23 18.93 20.40 26.61
CA ALA A 23 18.77 21.72 27.23
C ALA A 23 19.30 22.85 26.31
N HIS A 24 18.76 22.98 25.09
CA HIS A 24 18.72 24.27 24.42
C HIS A 24 17.26 24.69 24.29
N ALA A 25 17.00 25.91 24.74
CA ALA A 25 15.66 26.44 24.97
C ALA A 25 14.90 26.60 23.65
N SER A 26 13.64 26.17 23.60
CA SER A 26 12.70 26.51 22.54
C SER A 26 12.42 28.03 22.56
N GLY A 27 13.28 28.80 21.92
CA GLY A 27 12.97 30.14 21.44
C GLY A 27 12.17 30.04 20.15
N ALA A 28 11.33 31.03 19.85
CA ALA A 28 10.75 31.14 18.52
C ALA A 28 11.89 31.46 17.53
N HIS A 29 12.17 30.56 16.60
CA HIS A 29 13.14 30.79 15.53
C HIS A 29 12.63 31.88 14.58
N ALA A 30 13.54 32.64 13.99
CA ALA A 30 13.28 33.66 12.96
C ALA A 30 12.99 33.05 11.59
N PHE A 31 13.49 31.84 11.32
CA PHE A 31 13.14 31.06 10.13
C PHE A 31 11.98 30.10 10.45
N GLU A 32 11.09 29.87 9.48
CA GLU A 32 9.98 28.91 9.62
C GLU A 32 10.38 27.52 9.12
N TRP A 33 11.36 27.43 8.22
CA TRP A 33 11.82 26.17 7.64
C TRP A 33 13.32 26.19 7.31
N ALA A 34 13.98 25.04 7.46
CA ALA A 34 15.30 24.77 6.90
C ALA A 34 15.37 23.36 6.31
N GLY A 35 16.27 23.15 5.35
CA GLY A 35 16.52 21.84 4.75
C GLY A 35 17.95 21.72 4.25
N ILE A 36 18.53 20.52 4.34
CA ILE A 36 19.87 20.21 3.84
C ILE A 36 19.81 19.21 2.69
N PHE A 37 20.58 19.44 1.64
CA PHE A 37 20.50 18.73 0.36
C PHE A 37 21.89 18.31 -0.11
N GLU A 38 21.99 17.12 -0.71
CA GLU A 38 23.18 16.76 -1.50
C GLU A 38 23.12 17.47 -2.85
N THR A 39 24.27 17.94 -3.36
CA THR A 39 24.34 18.68 -4.63
C THR A 39 25.31 18.02 -5.60
N PRO A 40 25.02 16.79 -6.11
CA PRO A 40 25.86 16.14 -7.12
C PRO A 40 25.93 16.89 -8.45
N GLU A 41 24.99 17.81 -8.71
CA GLU A 41 24.97 18.67 -9.90
C GLU A 41 25.45 20.09 -9.59
N ASN A 42 25.78 20.85 -10.64
CA ASN A 42 26.33 22.21 -10.51
C ASN A 42 25.27 23.33 -10.47
N GLU A 43 24.00 23.01 -10.74
CA GLU A 43 22.90 23.98 -10.75
C GLU A 43 21.59 23.29 -10.35
N TYR A 44 20.77 24.00 -9.57
CA TYR A 44 19.43 23.58 -9.17
C TYR A 44 18.45 24.74 -9.38
N VAL A 45 17.15 24.45 -9.37
CA VAL A 45 16.09 25.45 -9.48
C VAL A 45 15.23 25.43 -8.22
N TRP A 46 15.27 26.53 -7.47
CA TRP A 46 14.27 26.83 -6.45
C TRP A 46 13.08 27.52 -7.11
N GLN A 47 11.85 27.10 -6.84
CA GLN A 47 10.67 27.70 -7.43
C GLN A 47 9.55 27.88 -6.41
N ALA A 48 8.80 28.97 -6.59
CA ALA A 48 7.56 29.24 -5.89
C ALA A 48 6.41 29.32 -6.90
N GLN A 49 5.25 28.78 -6.56
CA GLN A 49 4.05 28.77 -7.38
C GLN A 49 2.87 29.42 -6.65
N LYS A 50 1.92 29.92 -7.44
CA LYS A 50 0.65 30.40 -6.91
C LYS A 50 -0.27 29.23 -6.57
N VAL A 51 -0.77 29.19 -5.34
CA VAL A 51 -1.84 28.29 -4.90
C VAL A 51 -3.16 29.05 -4.96
N ALA A 52 -4.17 28.53 -5.67
CA ALA A 52 -5.44 29.22 -5.92
C ALA A 52 -5.28 30.67 -6.43
N ASP A 53 -4.40 30.86 -7.42
CA ASP A 53 -4.08 32.13 -8.09
C ASP A 53 -3.41 33.22 -7.23
N LYS A 54 -2.85 32.86 -6.07
CA LYS A 54 -2.00 33.76 -5.25
C LYS A 54 -0.78 33.04 -4.68
N TYR A 55 0.31 33.78 -4.50
CA TYR A 55 1.43 33.31 -3.67
C TYR A 55 1.03 33.44 -2.18
N ALA A 56 1.56 32.56 -1.33
CA ALA A 56 1.30 32.59 0.11
C ALA A 56 1.78 33.90 0.76
N ALA A 57 2.92 34.42 0.28
CA ALA A 57 3.44 35.75 0.55
C ALA A 57 3.97 36.39 -0.74
N ASP A 58 4.12 37.72 -0.80
CA ASP A 58 4.71 38.42 -1.96
C ASP A 58 6.24 38.31 -2.02
N THR A 59 6.88 38.04 -0.88
CA THR A 59 8.33 37.87 -0.75
C THR A 59 8.65 36.78 0.25
N MET A 60 9.89 36.27 0.23
CA MET A 60 10.40 35.33 1.22
C MET A 60 11.90 35.54 1.41
N LYS A 61 12.36 35.76 2.64
CA LYS A 61 13.79 35.73 2.94
C LYS A 61 14.33 34.30 2.89
N MET A 62 15.56 34.17 2.41
CA MET A 62 16.26 32.91 2.30
C MET A 62 17.75 33.12 2.55
N VAL A 63 18.40 32.15 3.18
CA VAL A 63 19.87 32.04 3.20
C VAL A 63 20.27 30.62 2.80
N ILE A 64 21.36 30.50 2.06
CA ILE A 64 21.91 29.23 1.59
C ILE A 64 23.37 29.16 2.04
N TYR A 65 23.77 28.07 2.70
CA TYR A 65 25.15 27.80 3.09
C TYR A 65 25.72 26.64 2.28
N ASP A 66 27.03 26.72 2.01
CA ASP A 66 27.83 25.59 1.53
C ASP A 66 28.08 24.61 2.70
N GLU A 67 27.87 23.33 2.45
CA GLU A 67 28.12 22.24 3.38
C GLU A 67 28.98 21.14 2.74
N ILE A 68 29.81 20.52 3.58
CA ILE A 68 30.66 19.40 3.15
C ILE A 68 29.94 18.05 3.16
N ALA A 69 28.77 17.97 3.78
CA ALA A 69 27.94 16.77 3.86
C ALA A 69 26.48 17.16 4.16
N ALA A 70 25.54 16.38 3.63
CA ALA A 70 24.12 16.56 3.90
C ALA A 70 23.64 15.59 4.99
N GLY A 71 23.58 16.07 6.23
CA GLY A 71 23.08 15.29 7.36
C GLY A 71 22.39 16.14 8.41
N HIS A 72 21.71 15.47 9.35
CA HIS A 72 20.92 16.12 10.38
C HIS A 72 21.79 16.90 11.38
N ASP A 73 22.89 16.30 11.85
CA ASP A 73 23.83 16.96 12.78
C ASP A 73 24.44 18.23 12.15
N GLU A 74 24.71 18.20 10.84
CA GLU A 74 25.22 19.34 10.07
C GLU A 74 24.18 20.48 9.98
N LEU A 75 22.90 20.14 9.76
CA LEU A 75 21.81 21.11 9.70
C LEU A 75 21.52 21.73 11.07
N GLU A 76 21.46 20.93 12.13
CA GLU A 76 21.30 21.42 13.52
C GLU A 76 22.44 22.38 13.90
N ALA A 77 23.68 22.05 13.53
CA ALA A 77 24.83 22.92 13.81
C ALA A 77 24.76 24.30 13.13
N ARG A 78 23.89 24.46 12.12
CA ARG A 78 23.66 25.72 11.39
C ARG A 78 22.49 26.55 11.89
N GLU A 79 21.69 26.05 12.83
CA GLU A 79 20.48 26.71 13.33
C GLU A 79 20.72 28.16 13.78
N ASP A 80 21.66 28.37 14.69
CA ASP A 80 21.96 29.71 15.24
C ASP A 80 22.38 30.70 14.13
N SER A 81 23.08 30.18 13.10
CA SER A 81 23.52 30.99 11.97
C SER A 81 22.36 31.35 11.05
N GLY A 82 21.49 30.38 10.75
CA GLY A 82 20.27 30.58 9.97
C GLY A 82 19.30 31.56 10.65
N ASP A 83 19.09 31.39 11.96
CA ASP A 83 18.25 32.25 12.79
C ASP A 83 18.72 33.71 12.76
N THR A 84 20.03 33.90 12.99
CA THR A 84 20.67 35.22 12.94
C THR A 84 20.54 35.86 11.55
N ALA A 85 20.71 35.08 10.49
CA ALA A 85 20.67 35.58 9.12
C ALA A 85 19.25 36.00 8.70
N ILE A 86 18.23 35.18 8.99
CA ILE A 86 16.83 35.45 8.64
C ILE A 86 16.23 36.55 9.51
N GLY A 87 16.55 36.57 10.81
CA GLY A 87 16.14 37.62 11.76
C GLY A 87 16.75 38.99 11.48
N GLY A 88 17.77 39.07 10.62
CA GLY A 88 18.40 40.30 10.18
C GLY A 88 17.63 41.10 9.12
N ALA A 89 18.25 42.18 8.62
CA ALA A 89 17.63 43.14 7.70
C ALA A 89 17.46 42.63 6.25
N CYS A 90 18.09 41.50 5.88
CA CYS A 90 17.99 40.81 4.58
C CYS A 90 17.64 41.71 3.37
N THR A 91 18.56 42.57 2.95
CA THR A 91 18.27 43.66 2.00
C THR A 91 18.48 43.32 0.52
N THR A 92 19.05 42.15 0.22
CA THR A 92 19.41 41.77 -1.16
C THR A 92 18.22 41.17 -1.88
N ALA A 93 17.51 41.97 -2.66
CA ALA A 93 16.38 41.50 -3.46
C ALA A 93 16.83 40.61 -4.63
N LYS A 94 16.12 39.50 -4.86
CA LYS A 94 16.28 38.60 -5.98
C LYS A 94 14.94 38.46 -6.68
N ILE A 95 14.92 38.68 -7.98
CA ILE A 95 13.74 38.57 -8.84
C ILE A 95 13.77 37.28 -9.66
N ARG A 96 12.68 36.98 -10.36
CA ARG A 96 12.57 35.86 -11.31
C ARG A 96 13.84 35.65 -12.14
N ASP A 97 14.26 34.40 -12.26
CA ASP A 97 15.46 33.93 -13.00
C ASP A 97 16.81 34.40 -12.43
N SER A 98 16.84 35.03 -11.26
CA SER A 98 18.10 35.38 -10.59
C SER A 98 18.87 34.13 -10.14
N VAL A 99 20.20 34.24 -10.10
CA VAL A 99 21.09 33.22 -9.53
C VAL A 99 21.33 33.51 -8.05
N LEU A 100 21.13 32.49 -7.23
CA LEU A 100 21.41 32.38 -5.81
C LEU A 100 22.75 31.66 -5.65
N THR A 101 23.60 32.20 -4.79
CA THR A 101 24.95 31.66 -4.54
C THR A 101 25.04 31.32 -3.06
N PRO A 102 25.36 30.06 -2.70
CA PRO A 102 25.64 29.68 -1.32
C PRO A 102 26.68 30.61 -0.68
N ASP A 103 26.56 30.84 0.63
CA ASP A 103 27.38 31.75 1.45
C ASP A 103 27.34 33.25 1.05
N SER A 104 26.43 33.67 0.17
CA SER A 104 26.27 35.09 -0.19
C SER A 104 25.48 35.94 0.83
N GLY A 105 25.07 35.32 1.95
CA GLY A 105 24.24 35.94 2.98
C GLY A 105 22.74 35.85 2.68
N CYS A 106 21.93 36.51 3.51
CA CYS A 106 20.48 36.51 3.35
C CYS A 106 20.03 37.30 2.12
N VAL A 107 19.15 36.69 1.33
CA VAL A 107 18.48 37.27 0.16
C VAL A 107 16.97 37.32 0.38
N ASN A 108 16.32 38.33 -0.17
CA ASN A 108 14.87 38.45 -0.19
C ASN A 108 14.36 38.07 -1.60
N LEU A 109 13.65 36.96 -1.72
CA LEU A 109 13.06 36.52 -2.97
C LEU A 109 11.78 37.32 -3.22
N GLU A 110 11.67 37.98 -4.36
CA GLU A 110 10.48 38.72 -4.78
C GLU A 110 9.71 37.89 -5.81
N PHE A 111 8.48 37.51 -5.48
CA PHE A 111 7.67 36.65 -6.35
C PHE A 111 6.96 37.48 -7.42
N ASP A 112 7.09 37.04 -8.68
CA ASP A 112 6.52 37.73 -9.81
C ASP A 112 5.02 37.42 -9.93
N ASN A 113 4.19 38.35 -9.45
CA ASN A 113 2.74 38.26 -9.47
C ASN A 113 2.14 38.23 -10.89
N THR A 114 2.92 38.47 -11.96
CA THR A 114 2.45 38.30 -13.35
C THR A 114 2.53 36.85 -13.83
N TRP A 115 3.34 36.00 -13.17
CA TRP A 115 3.51 34.59 -13.51
C TRP A 115 2.89 33.68 -12.45
N HIS A 116 2.51 32.47 -12.86
CA HIS A 116 2.05 31.42 -11.93
C HIS A 116 3.21 30.73 -11.19
N THR A 117 4.44 30.89 -11.67
CA THR A 117 5.64 30.30 -11.10
C THR A 117 6.81 31.28 -11.22
N THR A 118 7.53 31.48 -10.12
CA THR A 118 8.75 32.28 -10.05
C THR A 118 9.93 31.36 -9.73
N PRO A 119 10.76 31.00 -10.72
CA PRO A 119 12.00 30.25 -10.50
C PRO A 119 13.19 31.14 -10.13
N PHE A 120 14.12 30.56 -9.39
CA PHE A 120 15.43 31.08 -9.01
C PHE A 120 16.45 29.96 -9.18
N LYS A 121 17.60 30.26 -9.77
CA LYS A 121 18.66 29.27 -9.97
C LYS A 121 19.57 29.24 -8.75
N ILE A 122 20.02 28.09 -8.30
CA ILE A 122 21.05 27.94 -7.27
C ILE A 122 22.30 27.42 -7.95
N ASN A 123 23.41 28.13 -7.84
CA ASN A 123 24.70 27.67 -8.35
C ASN A 123 25.43 26.86 -7.26
N THR A 124 25.60 25.57 -7.52
CA THR A 124 26.25 24.60 -6.63
C THR A 124 27.58 24.09 -7.22
N THR A 125 28.18 24.85 -8.14
CA THR A 125 29.43 24.44 -8.79
C THR A 125 30.55 24.26 -7.76
N GLY A 126 31.00 23.02 -7.58
CA GLY A 126 32.06 22.68 -6.64
C GLY A 126 31.63 22.65 -5.17
N ILE A 127 30.32 22.50 -4.91
CA ILE A 127 29.70 22.42 -3.59
C ILE A 127 29.11 21.01 -3.42
N ASP A 128 29.46 20.31 -2.35
CA ASP A 128 29.05 18.91 -2.14
C ASP A 128 27.63 18.79 -1.56
N ALA A 129 27.25 19.75 -0.70
CA ALA A 129 25.92 19.87 -0.12
C ALA A 129 25.57 21.34 0.16
N ILE A 130 24.27 21.62 0.31
CA ILE A 130 23.78 22.93 0.73
C ILE A 130 22.77 22.82 1.87
N SER A 131 22.79 23.78 2.80
CA SER A 131 21.69 24.01 3.74
C SER A 131 20.95 25.29 3.38
N ILE A 132 19.61 25.23 3.33
CA ILE A 132 18.73 26.33 2.97
C ILE A 132 17.86 26.65 4.17
N PHE A 133 17.80 27.91 4.59
CA PHE A 133 16.88 28.41 5.62
C PHE A 133 15.94 29.43 4.97
N ALA A 134 14.65 29.32 5.24
CA ALA A 134 13.59 30.13 4.65
C ALA A 134 12.68 30.76 5.71
N GLU A 135 12.26 32.00 5.43
CA GLU A 135 11.29 32.74 6.25
C GLU A 135 9.91 32.08 6.28
N HIS A 136 9.55 31.35 5.21
CA HIS A 136 8.29 30.63 5.11
C HIS A 136 8.50 29.16 4.77
N VAL A 137 7.51 28.32 5.08
CA VAL A 137 7.54 26.90 4.72
C VAL A 137 7.39 26.75 3.19
N PRO A 138 8.36 26.16 2.47
CA PRO A 138 8.36 26.13 1.01
C PRO A 138 7.13 25.48 0.37
N THR A 139 6.54 24.49 1.04
CA THR A 139 5.34 23.78 0.57
C THR A 139 4.10 24.67 0.48
N GLU A 140 4.08 25.82 1.15
CA GLU A 140 3.01 26.82 0.99
C GLU A 140 2.99 27.44 -0.41
N PHE A 141 4.09 27.31 -1.15
CA PHE A 141 4.28 27.82 -2.50
C PHE A 141 4.25 26.71 -3.56
N GLU A 142 3.73 25.52 -3.24
CA GLU A 142 3.62 24.41 -4.20
C GLU A 142 2.17 24.27 -4.69
N ARG A 143 1.97 24.38 -6.00
CA ARG A 143 0.68 24.08 -6.63
C ARG A 143 0.69 22.70 -7.25
N ASP A 144 1.71 22.41 -8.05
CA ASP A 144 1.83 21.21 -8.88
C ASP A 144 3.28 20.75 -9.12
N ALA A 145 4.27 21.44 -8.55
CA ALA A 145 5.67 21.07 -8.70
C ALA A 145 6.47 21.38 -7.42
N HIS A 146 7.42 20.50 -7.08
CA HIS A 146 8.22 20.64 -5.85
C HIS A 146 9.07 21.92 -5.85
N TYR A 147 9.29 22.53 -4.69
CA TYR A 147 10.00 23.80 -4.55
C TYR A 147 11.46 23.74 -4.98
N LEU A 148 12.10 22.55 -4.96
CA LEU A 148 13.47 22.35 -5.44
C LEU A 148 13.53 21.26 -6.50
N LYS A 149 14.17 21.57 -7.63
CA LYS A 149 14.37 20.67 -8.77
C LYS A 149 15.81 20.67 -9.28
N ASP A 150 16.23 19.56 -9.87
CA ASP A 150 17.53 19.44 -10.55
C ASP A 150 17.47 19.90 -12.03
N LEU A 151 18.57 19.73 -12.78
CA LEU A 151 18.64 20.12 -14.19
C LEU A 151 17.78 19.25 -15.12
N HIS A 152 17.36 18.07 -14.67
CA HIS A 152 16.49 17.15 -15.40
C HIS A 152 15.01 17.45 -15.15
N GLY A 153 14.71 18.26 -14.14
CA GLY A 153 13.36 18.63 -13.73
C GLY A 153 12.78 17.69 -12.67
N ASP A 154 13.59 16.78 -12.12
CA ASP A 154 13.21 15.86 -11.05
C ASP A 154 13.19 16.59 -9.71
N ASP A 155 12.30 16.15 -8.81
CA ASP A 155 12.12 16.76 -7.50
C ASP A 155 13.27 16.37 -6.55
N VAL A 156 13.88 17.35 -5.90
CA VAL A 156 15.00 17.14 -4.98
C VAL A 156 14.53 17.35 -3.55
N VAL A 157 14.52 16.28 -2.76
CA VAL A 157 14.07 16.31 -1.35
C VAL A 157 15.24 16.50 -0.38
N PRO A 158 15.02 17.17 0.76
CA PRO A 158 16.07 17.36 1.76
C PRO A 158 16.41 16.04 2.47
N LYS A 159 17.68 15.86 2.86
CA LYS A 159 18.14 14.75 3.72
C LYS A 159 17.70 14.92 5.18
N ALA A 160 17.60 16.17 5.63
CA ALA A 160 17.07 16.57 6.93
C ALA A 160 16.44 17.96 6.81
N SER A 161 15.47 18.29 7.68
CA SER A 161 14.81 19.59 7.70
C SER A 161 14.56 20.07 9.13
N LEU A 162 14.35 21.38 9.31
CA LEU A 162 14.01 22.03 10.57
C LEU A 162 12.80 22.97 10.42
N PRO A 163 11.93 23.15 11.44
CA PRO A 163 11.80 22.23 12.57
C PRO A 163 11.67 20.81 12.03
N GLU A 164 12.35 19.83 12.67
CA GLU A 164 12.39 18.44 12.20
C GLU A 164 11.03 18.11 11.65
N ALA A 165 10.95 17.91 10.31
CA ALA A 165 9.68 17.84 9.60
C ALA A 165 8.76 17.07 10.48
N SER A 166 7.78 17.78 11.06
CA SER A 166 7.19 17.31 12.28
C SER A 166 6.78 15.87 12.07
N THR A 167 7.53 14.97 12.71
CA THR A 167 6.95 13.82 13.36
C THR A 167 6.17 14.37 14.56
N VAL A 168 5.32 15.37 14.33
CA VAL A 168 3.92 15.19 14.62
C VAL A 168 3.56 13.91 13.82
N SER A 169 3.78 12.68 14.28
CA SER A 169 3.44 12.17 15.61
C SER A 169 2.54 13.12 16.44
N GLU A 170 1.58 13.81 15.79
CA GLU A 170 0.23 13.40 16.05
C GLU A 170 0.36 11.91 15.81
N SER A 171 0.34 11.13 16.87
CA SER A 171 -0.33 9.88 16.69
C SER A 171 -1.69 10.31 16.12
N LYS A 172 -1.82 10.40 14.79
CA LYS A 172 -3.05 10.10 14.10
C LYS A 172 -3.36 8.80 14.76
N SER A 173 -4.27 8.84 15.73
CA SER A 173 -4.56 7.70 16.56
C SER A 173 -4.76 6.59 15.55
N LYS A 174 -3.90 5.56 15.60
CA LYS A 174 -3.90 4.50 14.59
C LYS A 174 -5.36 4.20 14.29
N PRO A 175 -5.77 4.14 13.00
CA PRO A 175 -7.18 4.14 12.61
C PRO A 175 -7.88 2.81 12.95
N TRP A 176 -7.49 2.17 14.05
CA TRP A 176 -8.00 0.93 14.62
C TRP A 176 -9.52 0.86 14.55
N ALA A 177 -10.22 1.90 15.02
CA ALA A 177 -11.68 1.87 15.03
C ALA A 177 -12.26 1.77 13.61
N ASN A 178 -11.79 2.60 12.67
CA ASN A 178 -12.28 2.61 11.30
C ASN A 178 -11.84 1.36 10.53
N ALA A 179 -10.58 0.96 10.65
CA ALA A 179 -10.02 -0.19 9.92
C ALA A 179 -10.57 -1.53 10.44
N ILE A 180 -10.66 -1.72 11.77
CA ILE A 180 -11.30 -2.91 12.36
C ILE A 180 -12.81 -2.88 12.08
N GLY A 181 -13.44 -1.71 12.17
CA GLY A 181 -14.85 -1.54 11.82
C GLY A 181 -15.14 -1.94 10.37
N ALA A 182 -14.29 -1.52 9.43
CA ALA A 182 -14.34 -1.92 8.03
C ALA A 182 -14.17 -3.44 7.85
N ALA A 183 -13.18 -4.05 8.49
CA ALA A 183 -12.96 -5.50 8.46
C ALA A 183 -14.15 -6.31 9.03
N ILE A 184 -14.81 -5.80 10.08
CA ILE A 184 -16.04 -6.39 10.62
C ILE A 184 -17.20 -6.22 9.63
N ILE A 185 -17.31 -5.06 8.97
CA ILE A 185 -18.34 -4.82 7.95
C ILE A 185 -18.16 -5.78 6.78
N VAL A 186 -16.93 -6.00 6.30
CA VAL A 186 -16.65 -7.00 5.26
C VAL A 186 -17.25 -8.35 5.67
N ASN A 187 -16.84 -8.91 6.80
CA ASN A 187 -17.33 -10.21 7.28
C ASN A 187 -18.86 -10.29 7.44
N ILE A 188 -19.49 -9.25 8.00
CA ILE A 188 -20.94 -9.25 8.22
C ILE A 188 -21.69 -9.16 6.89
N VAL A 189 -21.25 -8.29 5.99
CA VAL A 189 -21.92 -8.06 4.71
C VAL A 189 -21.71 -9.25 3.78
N THR A 190 -20.54 -9.89 3.80
CA THR A 190 -20.26 -11.08 2.99
C THR A 190 -21.07 -12.27 3.47
N LEU A 191 -21.07 -12.57 4.78
CA LEU A 191 -21.88 -13.63 5.36
C LEU A 191 -23.38 -13.42 5.09
N SER A 192 -23.89 -12.22 5.34
CA SER A 192 -25.30 -11.92 5.09
C SER A 192 -25.64 -11.99 3.60
N GLY A 193 -24.78 -11.44 2.73
CA GLY A 193 -24.90 -11.51 1.28
C GLY A 193 -25.01 -12.96 0.79
N VAL A 194 -24.11 -13.83 1.23
CA VAL A 194 -24.13 -15.26 0.90
C VAL A 194 -25.43 -15.91 1.39
N VAL A 195 -25.82 -15.70 2.65
CA VAL A 195 -27.07 -16.25 3.22
C VAL A 195 -28.31 -15.83 2.40
N PHE A 196 -28.39 -14.57 1.97
CA PHE A 196 -29.50 -14.07 1.16
C PHE A 196 -29.48 -14.58 -0.29
N LEU A 197 -28.30 -14.79 -0.87
CA LEU A 197 -28.14 -15.22 -2.26
C LEU A 197 -28.29 -16.74 -2.42
N ILE A 198 -27.96 -17.53 -1.41
CA ILE A 198 -28.00 -19.01 -1.44
C ILE A 198 -29.34 -19.56 -1.97
N PRO A 199 -30.53 -19.15 -1.48
CA PRO A 199 -31.79 -19.75 -1.95
C PRO A 199 -32.00 -19.58 -3.46
N SER A 200 -31.66 -18.40 -3.99
CA SER A 200 -31.79 -18.07 -5.41
C SER A 200 -30.74 -18.79 -6.25
N ILE A 201 -29.50 -18.84 -5.76
CA ILE A 201 -28.35 -19.36 -6.50
C ILE A 201 -28.29 -20.88 -6.42
N ALA A 202 -28.60 -21.52 -5.29
CA ALA A 202 -28.67 -22.97 -5.18
C ALA A 202 -29.71 -23.57 -6.14
N LYS A 203 -30.85 -22.90 -6.33
CA LYS A 203 -31.85 -23.30 -7.33
C LYS A 203 -31.28 -23.23 -8.75
N LYS A 204 -30.53 -22.17 -9.07
CA LYS A 204 -29.86 -22.02 -10.38
C LYS A 204 -28.69 -22.98 -10.56
N GLN A 205 -27.91 -23.24 -9.51
CA GLN A 205 -26.79 -24.18 -9.50
C GLN A 205 -27.26 -25.58 -9.88
N LYS A 206 -28.41 -26.02 -9.34
CA LYS A 206 -29.01 -27.32 -9.69
C LYS A 206 -29.49 -27.38 -11.14
N ALA A 207 -29.97 -26.27 -11.69
CA ALA A 207 -30.52 -26.22 -13.05
C ALA A 207 -29.46 -25.97 -14.13
N TYR A 208 -28.41 -25.20 -13.81
CA TYR A 208 -27.39 -24.71 -14.74
C TYR A 208 -26.01 -24.61 -14.05
N PRO A 209 -25.43 -25.75 -13.62
CA PRO A 209 -24.19 -25.76 -12.83
C PRO A 209 -23.00 -25.13 -13.57
N GLU A 210 -22.82 -25.43 -14.86
CA GLU A 210 -21.76 -24.86 -15.69
C GLU A 210 -21.88 -23.32 -15.77
N THR A 211 -23.09 -22.80 -15.99
CA THR A 211 -23.32 -21.35 -16.11
C THR A 211 -23.01 -20.63 -14.81
N VAL A 212 -23.48 -21.15 -13.68
CA VAL A 212 -23.29 -20.51 -12.37
C VAL A 212 -21.81 -20.55 -11.97
N SER A 213 -21.18 -21.71 -12.06
CA SER A 213 -19.74 -21.87 -11.79
C SER A 213 -18.90 -20.95 -12.68
N CYS A 214 -19.17 -20.94 -13.99
CA CYS A 214 -18.46 -20.10 -14.95
C CYS A 214 -18.59 -18.61 -14.63
N THR A 215 -19.81 -18.13 -14.34
CA THR A 215 -20.10 -16.71 -14.08
C THR A 215 -19.42 -16.22 -12.80
N ILE A 216 -19.59 -16.96 -11.69
CA ILE A 216 -19.09 -16.53 -10.38
C ILE A 216 -17.55 -16.57 -10.36
N ASN A 217 -16.93 -17.67 -10.82
CA ASN A 217 -15.47 -17.79 -10.82
C ASN A 217 -14.81 -16.80 -11.80
N SER A 218 -15.44 -16.50 -12.94
CA SER A 218 -14.89 -15.52 -13.89
C SER A 218 -14.92 -14.10 -13.31
N PHE A 219 -16.04 -13.74 -12.65
CA PHE A 219 -16.16 -12.47 -11.97
C PHE A 219 -15.13 -12.32 -10.84
N ALA A 220 -14.99 -13.33 -9.98
CA ALA A 220 -14.01 -13.33 -8.88
C ALA A 220 -12.58 -13.21 -9.43
N ALA A 221 -12.22 -14.01 -10.44
CA ALA A 221 -10.91 -13.94 -11.10
C ALA A 221 -10.61 -12.54 -11.66
N GLY A 222 -11.59 -11.91 -12.32
CA GLY A 222 -11.44 -10.57 -12.86
C GLY A 222 -11.25 -9.50 -11.78
N ALA A 223 -12.02 -9.59 -10.69
CA ALA A 223 -11.91 -8.67 -9.57
C ALA A 223 -10.55 -8.81 -8.84
N LEU A 224 -10.15 -10.03 -8.48
CA LEU A 224 -8.87 -10.32 -7.83
C LEU A 224 -7.68 -9.87 -8.69
N LEU A 225 -7.70 -10.19 -9.98
CA LEU A 225 -6.60 -9.81 -10.88
C LEU A 225 -6.50 -8.28 -11.02
N SER A 226 -7.65 -7.59 -11.09
CA SER A 226 -7.70 -6.14 -11.11
C SER A 226 -7.16 -5.52 -9.82
N ALA A 227 -7.54 -6.05 -8.65
CA ALA A 227 -7.00 -5.61 -7.37
C ALA A 227 -5.47 -5.85 -7.29
N ALA A 228 -5.00 -7.01 -7.71
CA ALA A 228 -3.57 -7.33 -7.73
C ALA A 228 -2.77 -6.34 -8.58
N PHE A 229 -3.17 -6.11 -9.83
CA PHE A 229 -2.41 -5.28 -10.76
C PHE A 229 -2.59 -3.79 -10.55
N TYR A 230 -3.84 -3.33 -10.36
CA TYR A 230 -4.13 -1.90 -10.35
C TYR A 230 -4.00 -1.26 -8.98
N LEU A 231 -4.17 -2.03 -7.90
CA LEU A 231 -4.16 -1.50 -6.54
C LEU A 231 -2.90 -1.89 -5.76
N MET A 232 -2.39 -3.10 -5.95
CA MET A 232 -1.36 -3.63 -5.05
C MET A 232 0.04 -3.65 -5.69
N PHE A 233 0.21 -4.26 -6.86
CA PHE A 233 1.51 -4.32 -7.53
C PHE A 233 2.04 -2.94 -7.84
N TYR A 234 1.18 -2.07 -8.38
CA TYR A 234 1.56 -0.71 -8.75
C TYR A 234 1.90 0.15 -7.52
N GLU A 235 1.11 0.10 -6.44
CA GLU A 235 1.44 0.85 -5.22
C GLU A 235 2.70 0.30 -4.54
N ALA A 236 2.91 -1.02 -4.56
CA ALA A 236 4.11 -1.63 -4.01
C ALA A 236 5.41 -1.11 -4.65
N THR A 237 5.44 -0.84 -5.96
CA THR A 237 6.67 -0.32 -6.60
C THR A 237 7.04 1.09 -6.12
N HIS A 238 6.06 1.89 -5.69
CA HIS A 238 6.31 3.25 -5.22
C HIS A 238 6.77 3.30 -3.76
N LEU A 239 6.39 2.29 -2.97
CA LEU A 239 6.69 2.16 -1.54
C LEU A 239 8.01 1.41 -1.28
N ILE A 240 8.40 0.48 -2.15
CA ILE A 240 9.68 -0.25 -2.06
C ILE A 240 10.80 0.64 -2.60
N LYS A 241 11.19 1.65 -1.83
CA LYS A 241 12.34 2.53 -2.10
C LYS A 241 13.31 2.55 -0.92
N PRO A 242 14.14 1.50 -0.72
CA PRO A 242 15.19 1.57 0.29
C PRO A 242 16.13 2.75 0.02
N ALA A 243 16.53 3.47 1.06
CA ALA A 243 17.46 4.60 0.91
C ALA A 243 18.79 4.13 0.31
N GLY A 244 19.19 4.71 -0.83
CA GLY A 244 20.44 4.37 -1.52
C GLY A 244 20.39 3.12 -2.40
N SER A 245 19.23 2.47 -2.58
CA SER A 245 19.07 1.33 -3.48
C SER A 245 18.94 1.76 -4.94
N ASP A 246 19.52 0.98 -5.87
CA ASP A 246 19.25 1.13 -7.29
C ASP A 246 17.91 0.47 -7.71
N GLU A 247 17.47 0.74 -8.94
CA GLU A 247 16.24 0.16 -9.51
C GLU A 247 16.25 -1.38 -9.49
N ALA A 248 17.44 -1.98 -9.61
CA ALA A 248 17.60 -3.43 -9.60
C ALA A 248 17.26 -4.03 -8.23
N GLU A 249 17.70 -3.41 -7.14
CA GLU A 249 17.37 -3.83 -5.79
C GLU A 249 15.87 -3.64 -5.46
N GLN A 250 15.28 -2.51 -5.85
CA GLN A 250 13.83 -2.29 -5.68
C GLN A 250 13.01 -3.36 -6.39
N THR A 251 13.38 -3.64 -7.65
CA THR A 251 12.76 -4.68 -8.46
C THR A 251 12.94 -6.06 -7.82
N ALA A 252 14.12 -6.36 -7.26
CA ALA A 252 14.39 -7.63 -6.60
C ALA A 252 13.50 -7.84 -5.37
N TRP A 253 13.32 -6.83 -4.52
CA TRP A 253 12.44 -6.89 -3.35
C TRP A 253 10.97 -7.07 -3.75
N TRP A 254 10.50 -6.23 -4.67
CA TRP A 254 9.14 -6.30 -5.20
C TRP A 254 8.85 -7.68 -5.82
N ALA A 255 9.73 -8.17 -6.69
CA ALA A 255 9.57 -9.45 -7.36
C ALA A 255 9.65 -10.63 -6.38
N SER A 256 10.56 -10.59 -5.40
CA SER A 256 10.70 -11.64 -4.41
C SER A 256 9.45 -11.75 -3.53
N ALA A 257 8.92 -10.63 -3.05
CA ALA A 257 7.68 -10.62 -2.28
C ALA A 257 6.49 -11.12 -3.11
N SER A 258 6.38 -10.69 -4.37
CA SER A 258 5.35 -11.13 -5.31
C SER A 258 5.39 -12.63 -5.57
N ILE A 259 6.57 -13.19 -5.85
CA ILE A 259 6.77 -14.63 -6.07
C ILE A 259 6.49 -15.40 -4.78
N PHE A 260 6.92 -14.89 -3.63
CA PHE A 260 6.65 -15.52 -2.34
C PHE A 260 5.14 -15.60 -2.05
N GLY A 261 4.41 -14.52 -2.33
CA GLY A 261 2.95 -14.51 -2.27
C GLY A 261 2.30 -15.53 -3.20
N PHE A 262 2.74 -15.58 -4.45
CA PHE A 262 2.24 -16.55 -5.44
C PHE A 262 2.50 -18.00 -5.00
N LEU A 263 3.67 -18.27 -4.42
CA LEU A 263 4.06 -19.60 -3.95
C LEU A 263 3.44 -19.98 -2.60
N MET A 264 2.76 -19.06 -1.91
CA MET A 264 2.22 -19.31 -0.57
C MET A 264 1.30 -20.53 -0.52
N ALA A 265 0.43 -20.72 -1.51
CA ALA A 265 -0.44 -21.90 -1.59
C ALA A 265 0.36 -23.22 -1.56
N TYR A 266 1.50 -23.28 -2.24
CA TYR A 266 2.37 -24.46 -2.26
C TYR A 266 3.10 -24.67 -0.94
N PHE A 267 3.53 -23.59 -0.28
CA PHE A 267 4.13 -23.68 1.05
C PHE A 267 3.13 -24.23 2.07
N ILE A 268 1.87 -23.82 1.98
CA ILE A 268 0.88 -24.32 2.92
C ILE A 268 0.49 -25.77 2.60
N ASP A 269 0.34 -26.15 1.32
CA ASP A 269 0.12 -27.54 0.92
C ASP A 269 1.27 -28.46 1.40
N PHE A 270 2.51 -27.98 1.26
CA PHE A 270 3.69 -28.66 1.81
C PHE A 270 3.61 -28.79 3.34
N GLY A 271 3.25 -27.72 4.05
CA GLY A 271 3.08 -27.73 5.49
C GLY A 271 2.02 -28.73 5.96
N ILE A 272 0.86 -28.75 5.30
CA ILE A 272 -0.21 -29.74 5.56
C ILE A 272 0.31 -31.16 5.32
N SER A 273 1.03 -31.38 4.22
CA SER A 273 1.58 -32.70 3.88
C SER A 273 2.60 -33.20 4.91
N VAL A 274 3.38 -32.30 5.51
CA VAL A 274 4.34 -32.62 6.58
C VAL A 274 3.61 -32.93 7.90
N VAL A 275 2.60 -32.13 8.26
CA VAL A 275 1.85 -32.30 9.53
C VAL A 275 0.90 -33.49 9.47
N PHE A 276 0.32 -33.76 8.30
CA PHE A 276 -0.67 -34.81 8.06
C PHE A 276 -0.24 -35.75 6.92
N PRO A 277 0.82 -36.58 7.12
CA PRO A 277 1.42 -37.39 6.06
C PRO A 277 0.48 -38.46 5.46
N THR A 278 -0.61 -38.82 6.15
CA THR A 278 -1.63 -39.75 5.63
C THR A 278 -2.61 -39.12 4.64
N LEU A 279 -2.65 -37.79 4.49
CA LEU A 279 -3.51 -37.07 3.54
C LEU A 279 -2.82 -36.73 2.21
N GLY A 280 -1.47 -36.68 2.16
CA GLY A 280 -0.72 -36.15 1.02
C GLY A 280 -0.39 -37.13 -0.12
N ASN A 281 -0.65 -38.44 0.04
CA ASN A 281 -0.13 -39.47 -0.88
C ASN A 281 -1.08 -39.90 -2.02
N THR A 282 -2.28 -39.34 -2.13
CA THR A 282 -3.26 -39.76 -3.15
C THR A 282 -3.82 -38.59 -3.94
N ALA A 283 -3.69 -38.66 -5.27
CA ALA A 283 -4.38 -37.88 -6.31
C ALA A 283 -3.76 -36.53 -6.75
N LYS A 284 -2.60 -36.57 -7.42
CA LYS A 284 -2.07 -35.39 -8.15
C LYS A 284 -2.74 -35.10 -9.49
N THR A 285 -3.75 -35.85 -9.93
CA THR A 285 -4.23 -35.74 -11.31
C THR A 285 -5.74 -35.95 -11.41
N THR A 286 -6.57 -34.92 -11.19
CA THR A 286 -7.91 -34.71 -11.83
C THR A 286 -8.81 -33.60 -11.22
N ASP A 287 -8.35 -32.70 -10.35
CA ASP A 287 -9.28 -31.82 -9.60
C ASP A 287 -10.11 -30.87 -10.45
N ALA A 288 -9.53 -30.25 -11.49
CA ALA A 288 -10.27 -29.31 -12.32
C ALA A 288 -11.38 -30.00 -13.13
N GLU A 289 -11.13 -31.23 -13.60
CA GLU A 289 -12.10 -31.99 -14.40
C GLU A 289 -13.16 -32.68 -13.52
N LEU A 290 -12.79 -33.09 -12.30
CA LEU A 290 -13.69 -33.63 -11.28
C LEU A 290 -14.58 -32.56 -10.64
N ALA A 291 -14.10 -31.31 -10.53
CA ALA A 291 -14.82 -30.17 -9.96
C ALA A 291 -16.03 -29.72 -10.78
N VAL A 292 -16.23 -30.23 -12.00
CA VAL A 292 -17.37 -29.85 -12.86
C VAL A 292 -18.17 -31.06 -13.34
N LYS A 293 -17.51 -32.18 -13.67
CA LYS A 293 -18.21 -33.32 -14.27
C LYS A 293 -18.88 -34.28 -13.29
N GLY A 294 -18.71 -34.09 -11.98
CA GLY A 294 -19.30 -35.00 -10.97
C GLY A 294 -19.02 -36.45 -11.31
N ALA A 295 -17.75 -36.80 -11.58
CA ALA A 295 -17.43 -38.09 -12.17
C ALA A 295 -17.95 -39.22 -11.28
N GLN A 296 -18.92 -39.91 -11.86
CA GLN A 296 -19.68 -41.02 -11.34
C GLN A 296 -18.88 -42.34 -11.37
N ASP A 297 -17.60 -42.32 -11.74
CA ASP A 297 -16.84 -43.54 -11.98
C ASP A 297 -15.97 -43.95 -10.79
N ASP A 298 -16.38 -45.04 -10.14
CA ASP A 298 -15.60 -46.04 -9.38
C ASP A 298 -14.30 -45.55 -8.73
N CYS A 299 -14.41 -44.55 -7.87
CA CYS A 299 -13.32 -44.15 -6.99
C CYS A 299 -13.33 -45.03 -5.74
N ASP A 300 -12.25 -45.78 -5.49
CA ASP A 300 -12.06 -46.48 -4.22
C ASP A 300 -12.27 -45.49 -3.05
N THR A 301 -12.96 -45.93 -1.99
CA THR A 301 -13.45 -45.07 -0.90
C THR A 301 -12.33 -44.23 -0.23
N CYS A 302 -11.08 -44.69 -0.32
CA CYS A 302 -9.90 -43.99 0.18
C CYS A 302 -9.50 -42.78 -0.68
N THR A 303 -9.48 -42.91 -2.00
CA THR A 303 -9.15 -41.83 -2.96
C THR A 303 -10.22 -40.74 -2.99
N CYS A 304 -11.49 -41.10 -2.83
CA CYS A 304 -12.60 -40.14 -2.81
C CYS A 304 -12.55 -39.24 -1.58
N ASN A 305 -12.24 -39.81 -0.40
CA ASN A 305 -12.09 -39.03 0.82
C ASN A 305 -10.87 -38.10 0.75
N SER A 306 -9.72 -38.55 0.23
CA SER A 306 -8.52 -37.73 0.05
C SER A 306 -8.77 -36.49 -0.80
N HIS A 307 -9.50 -36.64 -1.92
CA HIS A 307 -9.89 -35.53 -2.78
C HIS A 307 -10.78 -34.51 -2.03
N LYS A 308 -11.83 -34.98 -1.34
CA LYS A 308 -12.74 -34.13 -0.57
C LYS A 308 -11.99 -33.33 0.52
N TYR A 309 -11.07 -33.97 1.23
CA TYR A 309 -10.26 -33.27 2.24
C TYR A 309 -9.38 -32.18 1.63
N ARG A 310 -8.72 -32.45 0.50
CA ARG A 310 -7.88 -31.45 -0.17
C ARG A 310 -8.70 -30.27 -0.70
N VAL A 311 -9.87 -30.52 -1.29
CA VAL A 311 -10.77 -29.45 -1.75
C VAL A 311 -11.19 -28.57 -0.57
N ARG A 312 -11.63 -29.19 0.55
CA ARG A 312 -12.01 -28.46 1.77
C ARG A 312 -10.86 -27.62 2.32
N SER A 313 -9.69 -28.24 2.52
CA SER A 313 -8.54 -27.53 3.08
C SER A 313 -8.02 -26.45 2.16
N GLY A 314 -7.98 -26.70 0.85
CA GLY A 314 -7.53 -25.73 -0.15
C GLY A 314 -8.42 -24.50 -0.18
N ILE A 315 -9.75 -24.68 -0.20
CA ILE A 315 -10.70 -23.57 -0.19
C ILE A 315 -10.61 -22.75 1.11
N ILE A 316 -10.71 -23.40 2.27
CA ILE A 316 -10.72 -22.69 3.57
C ILE A 316 -9.42 -21.92 3.79
N LEU A 317 -8.31 -22.49 3.35
CA LEU A 317 -6.99 -21.89 3.55
C LEU A 317 -6.66 -20.83 2.50
N GLY A 318 -7.07 -21.04 1.26
CA GLY A 318 -6.99 -20.04 0.19
C GLY A 318 -7.83 -18.82 0.57
N ASP A 319 -9.05 -19.04 1.04
CA ASP A 319 -9.94 -18.01 1.59
C ASP A 319 -9.31 -17.29 2.79
N PHE A 320 -8.70 -18.02 3.74
CA PHE A 320 -7.98 -17.41 4.86
C PHE A 320 -6.88 -16.47 4.37
N MET A 321 -6.08 -16.90 3.39
CA MET A 321 -4.98 -16.08 2.84
C MET A 321 -5.49 -14.90 2.02
N HIS A 322 -6.59 -15.07 1.29
CA HIS A 322 -7.26 -13.98 0.57
C HIS A 322 -7.72 -12.90 1.54
N ASN A 323 -8.54 -13.28 2.51
CA ASN A 323 -9.11 -12.36 3.48
C ASN A 323 -8.00 -11.69 4.31
N LEU A 324 -6.90 -12.39 4.62
CA LEU A 324 -5.73 -11.80 5.27
C LEU A 324 -5.17 -10.63 4.45
N VAL A 325 -5.04 -10.83 3.14
CA VAL A 325 -4.49 -9.84 2.22
C VAL A 325 -5.46 -8.67 2.01
N ASP A 326 -6.77 -8.92 1.93
CA ASP A 326 -7.80 -7.87 1.97
C ASP A 326 -7.64 -6.99 3.20
N GLY A 327 -7.40 -7.62 4.36
CA GLY A 327 -7.17 -6.93 5.61
C GLY A 327 -5.92 -6.05 5.58
N ILE A 328 -4.83 -6.57 5.01
CA ILE A 328 -3.58 -5.80 4.82
C ILE A 328 -3.86 -4.55 4.00
N PHE A 329 -4.62 -4.68 2.92
CA PHE A 329 -4.90 -3.60 2.00
C PHE A 329 -5.89 -2.57 2.56
N ILE A 330 -6.95 -3.01 3.25
CA ILE A 330 -7.86 -2.12 4.01
C ILE A 330 -7.07 -1.35 5.08
N GLY A 331 -6.23 -2.06 5.83
CA GLY A 331 -5.38 -1.46 6.86
C GLY A 331 -4.44 -0.40 6.28
N PHE A 332 -3.83 -0.71 5.13
CA PHE A 332 -2.97 0.23 4.40
C PHE A 332 -3.76 1.46 3.95
N GLY A 333 -4.96 1.25 3.39
CA GLY A 333 -5.86 2.32 2.94
C GLY A 333 -6.22 3.31 4.05
N PHE A 334 -6.61 2.81 5.23
CA PHE A 334 -6.92 3.70 6.35
C PHE A 334 -5.69 4.36 6.99
N LEU A 335 -4.54 3.69 6.95
CA LEU A 335 -3.31 4.16 7.60
C LEU A 335 -2.58 5.21 6.76
N ASN A 336 -2.46 4.98 5.45
CA ASN A 336 -1.62 5.77 4.55
C ASN A 336 -2.42 6.61 3.55
N CYS A 337 -3.73 6.37 3.40
CA CYS A 337 -4.62 7.20 2.60
C CYS A 337 -5.61 7.98 3.50
N ASP A 338 -6.58 8.68 2.89
CA ASP A 338 -7.67 9.31 3.63
C ASP A 338 -8.78 8.30 3.99
N SER A 339 -9.66 8.68 4.93
CA SER A 339 -10.76 7.80 5.34
C SER A 339 -11.71 7.46 4.20
N THR A 340 -11.84 8.34 3.20
CA THR A 340 -12.67 8.12 2.02
C THR A 340 -12.14 6.97 1.17
N MET A 341 -10.83 6.93 0.96
CA MET A 341 -10.16 5.86 0.24
C MET A 341 -10.22 4.55 1.02
N GLY A 342 -9.97 4.56 2.34
CA GLY A 342 -10.13 3.38 3.19
C GLY A 342 -11.53 2.74 3.08
N TRP A 343 -12.59 3.55 3.09
CA TRP A 343 -13.95 3.07 2.87
C TRP A 343 -14.23 2.63 1.43
N SER A 344 -13.60 3.26 0.44
CA SER A 344 -13.71 2.86 -0.97
C SER A 344 -13.09 1.49 -1.21
N ILE A 345 -11.91 1.23 -0.63
CA ILE A 345 -11.27 -0.09 -0.63
C ILE A 345 -12.16 -1.10 0.07
N THR A 346 -12.71 -0.75 1.25
CA THR A 346 -13.63 -1.64 1.99
C THR A 346 -14.85 -2.02 1.15
N ALA A 347 -15.46 -1.06 0.44
CA ALA A 347 -16.60 -1.33 -0.42
C ALA A 347 -16.22 -2.22 -1.62
N ALA A 348 -15.03 -2.02 -2.19
CA ALA A 348 -14.48 -2.86 -3.24
C ALA A 348 -14.26 -4.29 -2.77
N THR A 349 -13.70 -4.46 -1.57
CA THR A 349 -13.50 -5.75 -0.89
C THR A 349 -14.83 -6.46 -0.68
N VAL A 350 -15.82 -5.81 -0.07
CA VAL A 350 -17.17 -6.37 0.10
C VAL A 350 -17.74 -6.90 -1.21
N TYR A 351 -17.56 -6.16 -2.31
CA TYR A 351 -18.16 -6.51 -3.59
C TYR A 351 -17.59 -7.81 -4.18
N HIS A 352 -16.27 -8.01 -4.12
CA HIS A 352 -15.66 -9.23 -4.66
C HIS A 352 -15.69 -10.40 -3.68
N GLU A 353 -15.64 -10.13 -2.38
CA GLU A 353 -15.80 -11.15 -1.34
C GLU A 353 -17.16 -11.84 -1.38
N ILE A 354 -18.26 -11.11 -1.61
CA ILE A 354 -19.59 -11.75 -1.77
C ILE A 354 -19.57 -12.82 -2.87
N ALA A 355 -18.88 -12.55 -3.98
CA ALA A 355 -18.81 -13.50 -5.08
C ALA A 355 -17.89 -14.68 -4.76
N GLN A 356 -16.75 -14.41 -4.12
CA GLN A 356 -15.77 -15.41 -3.76
C GLN A 356 -16.30 -16.38 -2.71
N GLU A 357 -16.83 -15.85 -1.61
CA GLU A 357 -17.44 -16.60 -0.52
C GLU A 357 -18.62 -17.46 -1.00
N LEU A 358 -19.41 -16.94 -1.95
CA LEU A 358 -20.46 -17.70 -2.59
C LEU A 358 -19.91 -18.82 -3.47
N ALA A 359 -18.84 -18.59 -4.23
CA ALA A 359 -18.19 -19.62 -5.06
C ALA A 359 -17.69 -20.78 -4.18
N ASP A 360 -17.03 -20.43 -3.08
CA ASP A 360 -16.46 -21.37 -2.13
C ASP A 360 -17.55 -22.15 -1.40
N TYR A 361 -18.61 -21.48 -0.96
CA TYR A 361 -19.79 -22.14 -0.41
C TYR A 361 -20.33 -23.21 -1.37
N LEU A 362 -20.52 -22.86 -2.66
CA LEU A 362 -21.08 -23.77 -3.66
C LEU A 362 -20.22 -25.01 -3.90
N VAL A 363 -18.90 -24.87 -3.87
CA VAL A 363 -17.98 -26.01 -4.01
C VAL A 363 -17.93 -26.85 -2.73
N LEU A 364 -17.94 -26.22 -1.56
CA LEU A 364 -17.88 -26.91 -0.29
C LEU A 364 -19.14 -27.74 0.00
N VAL A 365 -20.33 -27.29 -0.42
CA VAL A 365 -21.58 -28.07 -0.27
C VAL A 365 -21.83 -29.09 -1.38
N ASP A 366 -21.06 -29.06 -2.46
CA ASP A 366 -21.24 -29.99 -3.58
C ASP A 366 -20.90 -31.43 -3.14
N PRO A 367 -21.81 -32.42 -3.26
CA PRO A 367 -21.60 -33.79 -2.77
C PRO A 367 -20.41 -34.53 -3.41
N PHE A 368 -19.98 -34.11 -4.60
CA PHE A 368 -18.87 -34.71 -5.34
C PHE A 368 -17.54 -34.02 -5.05
N GLN A 369 -17.56 -32.79 -4.52
CA GLN A 369 -16.37 -32.00 -4.24
C GLN A 369 -16.11 -31.83 -2.74
N GLY A 370 -16.85 -30.95 -2.08
CA GLY A 370 -16.65 -30.64 -0.67
C GLY A 370 -17.48 -31.52 0.25
N ASP A 371 -18.70 -31.90 -0.13
CA ASP A 371 -19.60 -32.75 0.66
C ASP A 371 -19.72 -32.33 2.14
N LEU A 372 -19.78 -31.01 2.37
CA LEU A 372 -20.05 -30.43 3.68
C LEU A 372 -21.52 -30.04 3.80
N ALA A 373 -22.05 -30.16 5.02
CA ALA A 373 -23.38 -29.66 5.30
C ALA A 373 -23.41 -28.12 5.20
N PRO A 374 -24.52 -27.51 4.75
CA PRO A 374 -24.63 -26.05 4.54
C PRO A 374 -24.20 -25.18 5.73
N LEU A 375 -24.59 -25.54 6.95
CA LEU A 375 -24.32 -24.72 8.14
C LEU A 375 -22.84 -24.74 8.56
N PRO A 376 -22.16 -25.91 8.64
CA PRO A 376 -20.70 -25.96 8.77
C PRO A 376 -19.95 -25.17 7.70
N THR A 377 -20.37 -25.25 6.43
CA THR A 377 -19.74 -24.48 5.34
C THR A 377 -19.79 -22.98 5.61
N LEU A 378 -20.98 -22.44 5.91
CA LEU A 378 -21.12 -21.01 6.25
C LEU A 378 -20.27 -20.60 7.46
N THR A 379 -20.15 -21.50 8.44
CA THR A 379 -19.35 -21.25 9.64
C THR A 379 -17.87 -21.22 9.31
N LEU A 380 -17.38 -22.13 8.46
CA LEU A 380 -15.97 -22.21 8.08
C LEU A 380 -15.55 -21.01 7.22
N ASN A 381 -16.38 -20.61 6.27
CA ASN A 381 -16.21 -19.37 5.50
C ASN A 381 -16.11 -18.16 6.44
N PHE A 382 -17.09 -17.97 7.33
CA PHE A 382 -17.05 -16.86 8.29
C PHE A 382 -15.81 -16.87 9.19
N VAL A 383 -15.41 -18.04 9.70
CA VAL A 383 -14.22 -18.16 10.57
C VAL A 383 -12.94 -17.88 9.79
N SER A 384 -12.87 -18.34 8.55
CA SER A 384 -11.75 -18.07 7.65
C SER A 384 -11.66 -16.58 7.31
N GLY A 385 -12.79 -15.94 6.99
CA GLY A 385 -12.91 -14.50 6.74
C GLY A 385 -12.52 -13.60 7.91
N LEU A 386 -12.46 -14.10 9.14
CA LEU A 386 -11.90 -13.34 10.27
C LEU A 386 -10.41 -12.97 10.08
N SER A 387 -9.70 -13.61 9.15
CA SER A 387 -8.32 -13.26 8.80
C SER A 387 -8.19 -11.84 8.24
N VAL A 388 -9.25 -11.24 7.70
CA VAL A 388 -9.27 -9.81 7.31
C VAL A 388 -9.00 -8.88 8.48
N ILE A 389 -9.45 -9.25 9.68
CA ILE A 389 -9.12 -8.49 10.90
C ILE A 389 -7.63 -8.66 11.20
N LEU A 390 -7.08 -9.87 11.07
CA LEU A 390 -5.65 -10.11 11.28
C LEU A 390 -4.79 -9.30 10.30
N GLY A 391 -5.20 -9.18 9.04
CA GLY A 391 -4.52 -8.37 8.04
C GLY A 391 -4.51 -6.89 8.41
N VAL A 392 -5.65 -6.36 8.85
CA VAL A 392 -5.74 -4.99 9.38
C VAL A 392 -4.82 -4.81 10.58
N LEU A 393 -4.77 -5.79 11.49
CA LEU A 393 -3.88 -5.75 12.65
C LEU A 393 -2.41 -5.71 12.27
N ILE A 394 -1.98 -6.48 11.28
CA ILE A 394 -0.60 -6.49 10.79
C ILE A 394 -0.25 -5.14 10.15
N SER A 395 -1.12 -4.65 9.26
CA SER A 395 -0.89 -3.43 8.50
C SER A 395 -0.91 -2.18 9.39
N VAL A 396 -2.00 -1.95 10.15
CA VAL A 396 -2.10 -0.82 11.10
C VAL A 396 -1.10 -0.97 12.26
N GLY A 397 -0.78 -2.20 12.65
CA GLY A 397 0.24 -2.51 13.66
C GLY A 397 1.63 -2.02 13.27
N SER A 398 1.99 -2.09 11.99
CA SER A 398 3.31 -1.74 11.46
C SER A 398 3.63 -0.24 11.52
N GLY A 399 2.61 0.63 11.64
CA GLY A 399 2.77 2.08 11.75
C GLY A 399 3.00 2.75 10.40
N ASN A 400 2.65 4.03 10.28
CA ASN A 400 2.60 4.78 9.01
C ASN A 400 3.96 5.26 8.46
N ASN A 401 5.07 4.94 9.14
CA ASN A 401 6.42 5.39 8.80
C ASN A 401 7.29 4.27 8.22
N ASN A 402 6.66 3.26 7.61
CA ASN A 402 7.33 2.03 7.19
C ASN A 402 6.90 1.60 5.78
N ASP A 403 7.00 2.54 4.84
CA ASP A 403 6.58 2.36 3.45
C ASP A 403 7.21 1.12 2.82
N PHE A 404 8.49 0.87 3.07
CA PHE A 404 9.16 -0.34 2.59
C PHE A 404 8.42 -1.62 3.02
N TRP A 405 8.05 -1.75 4.30
CA TRP A 405 7.28 -2.91 4.77
C TRP A 405 5.88 -2.98 4.17
N HIS A 406 5.17 -1.86 4.05
CA HIS A 406 3.87 -1.84 3.40
C HIS A 406 3.96 -2.27 1.94
N GLY A 407 4.98 -1.78 1.22
CA GLY A 407 5.26 -2.18 -0.15
C GLY A 407 5.51 -3.68 -0.28
N LEU A 408 6.30 -4.27 0.63
CA LEU A 408 6.51 -5.73 0.66
C LEU A 408 5.20 -6.49 0.94
N LEU A 409 4.37 -6.02 1.88
CA LEU A 409 3.08 -6.65 2.20
C LEU A 409 2.10 -6.56 1.03
N LEU A 410 2.05 -5.44 0.31
CA LEU A 410 1.23 -5.27 -0.89
C LEU A 410 1.73 -6.15 -2.06
N ALA A 411 3.03 -6.20 -2.31
CA ALA A 411 3.61 -7.09 -3.32
C ALA A 411 3.32 -8.56 -3.01
N PHE A 412 3.51 -8.96 -1.76
CA PHE A 412 3.14 -10.29 -1.27
C PHE A 412 1.65 -10.59 -1.52
N GLY A 413 0.77 -9.69 -1.10
CA GLY A 413 -0.66 -9.89 -1.25
C GLY A 413 -1.12 -9.93 -2.72
N ALA A 414 -0.53 -9.10 -3.58
CA ALA A 414 -0.77 -9.13 -5.01
C ALA A 414 -0.36 -10.49 -5.64
N GLY A 415 0.74 -11.07 -5.16
CA GLY A 415 1.16 -12.42 -5.52
C GLY A 415 0.13 -13.49 -5.12
N VAL A 416 -0.43 -13.39 -3.91
CA VAL A 416 -1.52 -14.27 -3.45
C VAL A 416 -2.76 -14.12 -4.34
N TYR A 417 -3.17 -12.88 -4.66
CA TYR A 417 -4.35 -12.64 -5.51
C TYR A 417 -4.15 -13.17 -6.92
N LEU A 418 -2.94 -13.00 -7.46
CA LEU A 418 -2.58 -13.56 -8.76
C LEU A 418 -2.68 -15.09 -8.76
N GLN A 419 -2.19 -15.76 -7.70
CA GLN A 419 -2.30 -17.21 -7.56
C GLN A 419 -3.76 -17.67 -7.48
N ILE A 420 -4.59 -17.04 -6.64
CA ILE A 420 -6.01 -17.42 -6.50
C ILE A 420 -6.75 -17.19 -7.82
N ALA A 421 -6.59 -16.02 -8.44
CA ALA A 421 -7.24 -15.70 -9.71
C ALA A 421 -6.82 -16.67 -10.84
N ALA A 422 -5.51 -16.86 -11.03
CA ALA A 422 -4.97 -17.60 -12.18
C ALA A 422 -4.94 -19.12 -11.98
N ALA A 423 -4.67 -19.60 -10.77
CA ALA A 423 -4.46 -21.02 -10.48
C ALA A 423 -5.65 -21.69 -9.77
N GLU A 424 -6.62 -20.94 -9.24
CA GLU A 424 -7.81 -21.52 -8.59
C GLU A 424 -9.11 -21.19 -9.34
N CYS A 425 -9.39 -19.91 -9.60
CA CYS A 425 -10.63 -19.49 -10.27
C CYS A 425 -10.63 -19.83 -11.77
N MET A 426 -9.58 -19.42 -12.49
CA MET A 426 -9.53 -19.59 -13.96
C MET A 426 -9.55 -21.05 -14.44
N PRO A 427 -8.93 -22.03 -13.75
CA PRO A 427 -9.08 -23.44 -14.12
C PRO A 427 -10.54 -23.91 -14.05
N ARG A 428 -11.31 -23.49 -13.03
CA ARG A 428 -12.75 -23.82 -12.92
C ARG A 428 -13.56 -23.22 -14.07
N VAL A 429 -13.22 -22.00 -14.49
CA VAL A 429 -13.81 -21.36 -15.68
C VAL A 429 -13.47 -22.14 -16.94
N SER A 430 -12.21 -22.56 -17.11
CA SER A 430 -11.75 -23.25 -18.31
C SER A 430 -12.48 -24.58 -18.55
N VAL A 431 -12.79 -25.30 -17.47
CA VAL A 431 -13.54 -26.56 -17.53
C VAL A 431 -15.05 -26.32 -17.68
N SER A 432 -15.58 -25.26 -17.07
CA SER A 432 -17.02 -24.92 -17.15
C SER A 432 -17.42 -24.26 -18.48
N ALA A 433 -16.49 -23.61 -19.19
CA ALA A 433 -16.76 -22.87 -20.42
C ALA A 433 -16.76 -23.79 -21.68
N THR A 434 -17.66 -24.77 -21.66
CA THR A 434 -17.78 -25.85 -22.66
C THR A 434 -18.32 -25.39 -24.02
N SER A 435 -19.03 -24.27 -24.08
CA SER A 435 -19.66 -23.74 -25.30
C SER A 435 -19.21 -22.30 -25.62
N PRO A 436 -19.28 -21.85 -26.90
CA PRO A 436 -18.96 -20.48 -27.26
C PRO A 436 -19.78 -19.43 -26.50
N ARG A 437 -21.04 -19.74 -26.17
CA ARG A 437 -21.89 -18.87 -25.36
C ARG A 437 -21.36 -18.72 -23.94
N LEU A 438 -21.00 -19.83 -23.29
CA LEU A 438 -20.43 -19.80 -21.94
C LEU A 438 -19.06 -19.11 -21.91
N ARG A 439 -18.24 -19.26 -22.94
CA ARG A 439 -16.97 -18.51 -23.09
C ARG A 439 -17.20 -17.00 -23.25
N ALA A 440 -18.23 -16.60 -24.00
CA ALA A 440 -18.58 -15.18 -24.10
C ALA A 440 -19.09 -14.65 -22.74
N THR A 441 -19.90 -15.43 -22.02
CA THR A 441 -20.36 -15.09 -20.67
C THR A 441 -19.20 -15.00 -19.67
N SER A 442 -18.21 -15.90 -19.74
CA SER A 442 -17.03 -15.86 -18.86
C SER A 442 -16.23 -14.58 -19.08
N ILE A 443 -15.95 -14.24 -20.34
CA ILE A 443 -15.22 -13.00 -20.68
C ILE A 443 -15.99 -11.77 -20.19
N LEU A 444 -17.31 -11.71 -20.43
CA LEU A 444 -18.12 -10.59 -20.00
C LEU A 444 -18.11 -10.41 -18.49
N THR A 445 -18.29 -11.51 -17.74
CA THR A 445 -18.33 -11.48 -16.27
C THR A 445 -16.96 -11.19 -15.66
N PHE A 446 -15.88 -11.68 -16.27
CA PHE A 446 -14.52 -11.30 -15.94
C PHE A 446 -14.28 -9.79 -16.12
N ILE A 447 -14.69 -9.22 -17.25
CA ILE A 447 -14.60 -7.77 -17.51
C ILE A 447 -15.41 -6.99 -16.48
N VAL A 448 -16.60 -7.45 -16.12
CA VAL A 448 -17.41 -6.82 -15.06
C VAL A 448 -16.66 -6.82 -13.73
N GLY A 449 -16.01 -7.93 -13.35
CA GLY A 449 -15.16 -7.99 -12.17
C GLY A 449 -14.00 -7.00 -12.22
N VAL A 450 -13.28 -6.95 -13.35
CA VAL A 450 -12.18 -6.00 -13.57
C VAL A 450 -12.64 -4.55 -13.43
N VAL A 451 -13.72 -4.19 -14.13
CA VAL A 451 -14.28 -2.83 -14.13
C VAL A 451 -14.76 -2.44 -12.74
N ALA A 452 -15.45 -3.32 -12.02
CA ALA A 452 -15.96 -3.00 -10.69
C ALA A 452 -14.85 -2.58 -9.71
N ILE A 453 -13.70 -3.26 -9.76
CA ILE A 453 -12.54 -2.88 -8.96
C ILE A 453 -11.83 -1.64 -9.55
N SER A 454 -11.75 -1.53 -10.88
CA SER A 454 -11.11 -0.37 -11.53
C SER A 454 -11.86 0.93 -11.26
N LEU A 455 -13.18 0.89 -11.06
CA LEU A 455 -13.97 2.10 -10.75
C LEU A 455 -13.56 2.74 -9.42
N VAL A 456 -12.99 1.97 -8.49
CA VAL A 456 -12.42 2.46 -7.23
C VAL A 456 -11.27 3.43 -7.51
N LEU A 457 -10.58 3.27 -8.64
CA LEU A 457 -9.44 4.10 -9.03
C LEU A 457 -9.80 5.42 -9.70
N LEU A 458 -11.06 5.64 -10.11
CA LEU A 458 -11.44 6.84 -10.85
C LEU A 458 -11.23 8.16 -10.07
N ASN A 459 -11.15 8.08 -8.74
CA ASN A 459 -10.86 9.21 -7.85
C ASN A 459 -9.56 8.99 -7.05
N HIS A 460 -8.68 8.10 -7.50
CA HIS A 460 -7.47 7.76 -6.77
C HIS A 460 -6.41 8.86 -6.93
N LYS A 461 -6.04 9.49 -5.81
CA LYS A 461 -4.71 10.12 -5.67
C LYS A 461 -3.81 9.07 -5.02
N HIS A 462 -2.60 8.89 -5.55
CA HIS A 462 -1.62 7.97 -4.95
C HIS A 462 -1.48 8.26 -3.46
N CYS A 463 -1.49 7.19 -2.64
CA CYS A 463 -1.31 7.32 -1.21
C CYS A 463 0.17 7.61 -0.95
N THR A 464 0.55 8.87 -1.10
CA THR A 464 1.89 9.34 -0.75
C THR A 464 2.01 9.34 0.77
N GLY A 465 3.08 8.75 1.29
CA GLY A 465 3.50 8.97 2.67
C GLY A 465 3.62 10.47 2.90
N GLY A 466 2.69 11.04 3.67
CA GLY A 466 2.76 12.42 4.15
C GLY A 466 3.02 13.50 3.10
N GLY A 467 2.22 13.58 2.03
CA GLY A 467 2.19 14.75 1.14
C GLY A 467 0.75 15.11 0.78
N GLY A 468 0.18 16.11 1.44
CA GLY A 468 -1.24 16.46 1.33
C GLY A 468 -1.68 16.96 -0.06
N GLY A 469 -2.43 16.09 -0.77
CA GLY A 469 -3.62 16.34 -1.59
C GLY A 469 -3.79 17.61 -2.46
N GLY A 470 -4.06 17.37 -3.77
CA GLY A 470 -4.77 18.32 -4.66
C GLY A 470 -4.91 17.82 -6.11
N ASP A 471 -5.80 16.86 -6.39
CA ASP A 471 -6.92 16.96 -7.38
C ASP A 471 -6.52 17.38 -8.80
N SER A 472 -6.14 16.39 -9.62
CA SER A 472 -6.05 16.52 -11.07
C SER A 472 -7.24 15.84 -11.75
N HIS A 473 -8.29 16.62 -12.00
CA HIS A 473 -9.23 16.32 -13.07
C HIS A 473 -8.93 17.20 -14.30
N ALA A 474 -9.01 16.55 -15.47
CA ALA A 474 -9.37 17.06 -16.79
C ALA A 474 -8.27 17.59 -17.75
N HIS A 475 -7.92 16.68 -18.67
CA HIS A 475 -7.99 16.76 -20.14
C HIS A 475 -7.07 17.67 -21.00
N ALA A 476 -6.62 16.99 -22.08
CA ALA A 476 -6.33 17.43 -23.45
C ALA A 476 -4.88 17.84 -23.79
N HIS A 477 -4.16 16.93 -24.47
CA HIS A 477 -3.94 17.00 -25.91
C HIS A 477 -3.66 15.62 -26.51
#